data_AF-A0A9E2XZ86-F1
#
_entry.id   AF-A0A9E2XZ86-F1
#
_cell.length_a   1.000
_cell.length_b   1.000
_cell.length_c   1.000
_cell.angle_alpha   90.00
_cell.angle_beta   90.00
_cell.angle_gamma   90.00
#
_symmetry.space_group_name_H-M   'P 1'
#
loop_
_entity.id
_entity.type
_entity.pdbx_description
1 polymer ?
#
loop_
_entity_poly.entity_id
_entity_poly.type
_entity_poly.pdbx_seq_one_letter_code
_entity_poly.pdbx_strand_id
1 'polypeptide(L)'
;TLADELFKDGEPLDASRYFIIIPDALGRGGSSKPSDGFKGNFPHYRYHDMVDSVHRLVTEGLKVAHLRLVIGSSLGCMHSFMWAEMYPDVMDGIVGLSCQPVEISGRNWIMRRAAAEAIRHDPDWNNGNYDKNPTHYIYSAAAGSFMPESAARIQEMAPTRAAADRLYDERVARIAKGDANDSLWAIESIEDYSPEPDLPRIQAKVLLINTVEDVANPPELDTVERAMKAIHEGRYVLIPYGDRTHGHFTHYYAAVWKPYLVSFMETLGPTATAR
;
A
#
# COMPACT_ATOMS: atom_id res chain seq x y z
N THR A 1 -0.79 19.44 1.73
CA THR A 1 -1.03 18.04 2.18
C THR A 1 -1.22 17.18 0.95
N LEU A 2 -1.23 15.84 1.07
CA LEU A 2 -1.56 14.97 -0.06
C LEU A 2 -2.91 15.35 -0.70
N ALA A 3 -3.91 15.69 0.14
CA ALA A 3 -5.22 16.11 -0.34
C ALA A 3 -5.17 17.44 -1.11
N ASP A 4 -4.40 18.42 -0.62
CA ASP A 4 -4.25 19.71 -1.30
C ASP A 4 -3.59 19.58 -2.68
N GLU A 5 -2.69 18.61 -2.85
CA GLU A 5 -1.91 18.39 -4.07
C GLU A 5 -2.64 17.53 -5.10
N LEU A 6 -3.70 16.83 -4.71
CA LEU A 6 -4.37 15.85 -5.58
C LEU A 6 -5.84 16.19 -5.86
N PHE A 7 -6.59 16.65 -4.85
CA PHE A 7 -8.06 16.65 -4.92
C PHE A 7 -8.69 18.04 -5.01
N LYS A 8 -7.90 19.12 -4.91
CA LYS A 8 -8.40 20.49 -5.06
C LYS A 8 -8.76 20.81 -6.51
N ASP A 9 -9.52 21.91 -6.66
CA ASP A 9 -9.84 22.48 -7.97
C ASP A 9 -8.57 22.69 -8.81
N GLY A 10 -8.56 22.11 -10.01
CA GLY A 10 -7.42 22.15 -10.94
C GLY A 10 -6.29 21.14 -10.67
N GLU A 11 -6.33 20.36 -9.59
CA GLU A 11 -5.36 19.30 -9.31
C GLU A 11 -5.68 18.00 -10.09
N PRO A 12 -4.74 17.06 -10.27
CA PRO A 12 -4.92 15.93 -11.21
C PRO A 12 -6.09 15.01 -10.89
N LEU A 13 -6.49 14.92 -9.61
CA LEU A 13 -7.63 14.14 -9.14
C LEU A 13 -8.70 15.06 -8.54
N ASP A 14 -8.88 16.25 -9.11
CA ASP A 14 -9.88 17.24 -8.69
C ASP A 14 -11.26 16.62 -8.41
N ALA A 15 -11.70 16.72 -7.15
CA ALA A 15 -12.95 16.13 -6.68
C ALA A 15 -14.21 16.83 -7.21
N SER A 16 -14.08 18.01 -7.83
CA SER A 16 -15.17 18.66 -8.56
C SER A 16 -15.41 18.03 -9.94
N ARG A 17 -14.42 17.27 -10.45
CA ARG A 17 -14.42 16.66 -11.79
C ARG A 17 -14.57 15.15 -11.77
N TYR A 18 -14.07 14.49 -10.72
CA TYR A 18 -14.09 13.04 -10.58
C TYR A 18 -14.96 12.60 -9.41
N PHE A 19 -15.70 11.51 -9.62
CA PHE A 19 -16.29 10.76 -8.52
C PHE A 19 -15.21 9.85 -7.92
N ILE A 20 -14.70 10.24 -6.75
CA ILE A 20 -13.55 9.59 -6.11
C ILE A 20 -14.03 8.61 -5.05
N ILE A 21 -13.58 7.35 -5.17
CA ILE A 21 -13.93 6.26 -4.26
C ILE A 21 -12.68 5.87 -3.46
N ILE A 22 -12.72 6.05 -2.14
CA ILE A 22 -11.61 5.74 -1.23
C ILE A 22 -12.14 4.84 -0.10
N PRO A 23 -12.27 3.53 -0.34
CA PRO A 23 -12.82 2.62 0.66
C PRO A 23 -11.77 2.22 1.68
N ASP A 24 -12.19 2.04 2.93
CA ASP A 24 -11.40 1.30 3.90
C ASP A 24 -11.36 -0.18 3.52
N ALA A 25 -10.16 -0.76 3.49
CA ALA A 25 -10.00 -2.16 3.14
C ALA A 25 -10.44 -3.10 4.29
N LEU A 26 -10.82 -4.35 3.98
CA LEU A 26 -11.11 -5.36 5.01
C LEU A 26 -9.97 -5.44 6.04
N GLY A 27 -10.33 -5.52 7.31
CA GLY A 27 -9.39 -5.51 8.44
C GLY A 27 -8.85 -4.14 8.84
N ARG A 28 -9.32 -3.03 8.22
CA ARG A 28 -8.86 -1.67 8.56
C ARG A 28 -9.97 -0.63 8.61
N GLY A 29 -9.68 0.48 9.29
CA GLY A 29 -10.54 1.66 9.35
C GLY A 29 -11.95 1.35 9.83
N GLY A 30 -12.94 1.91 9.13
CA GLY A 30 -14.37 1.65 9.35
C GLY A 30 -14.88 0.35 8.72
N SER A 31 -14.04 -0.44 8.04
CA SER A 31 -14.42 -1.75 7.52
C SER A 31 -14.39 -2.82 8.62
N SER A 32 -14.93 -4.00 8.30
CA SER A 32 -14.96 -5.14 9.22
C SER A 32 -13.55 -5.61 9.55
N LYS A 33 -13.24 -5.74 10.84
CA LYS A 33 -11.90 -6.13 11.34
C LYS A 33 -11.98 -6.97 12.62
N PRO A 34 -10.92 -7.72 12.97
CA PRO A 34 -10.90 -8.54 14.19
C PRO A 34 -11.33 -7.81 15.47
N SER A 35 -10.89 -6.56 15.64
CA SER A 35 -11.21 -5.74 16.82
C SER A 35 -12.69 -5.34 16.96
N ASP A 36 -13.53 -5.57 15.94
CA ASP A 36 -14.99 -5.34 16.00
C ASP A 36 -15.77 -6.45 16.76
N GLY A 37 -15.07 -7.25 17.57
CA GLY A 37 -15.66 -8.21 18.51
C GLY A 37 -15.47 -9.69 18.15
N PHE A 38 -14.96 -9.99 16.96
CA PHE A 38 -14.66 -11.37 16.55
C PHE A 38 -13.32 -11.87 17.10
N LYS A 39 -12.40 -10.96 17.44
CA LYS A 39 -11.08 -11.29 18.01
C LYS A 39 -10.37 -12.33 17.12
N GLY A 40 -9.80 -13.37 17.73
CA GLY A 40 -9.15 -14.48 17.03
C GLY A 40 -10.07 -15.33 16.13
N ASN A 41 -11.40 -15.17 16.22
CA ASN A 41 -12.36 -15.88 15.38
C ASN A 41 -12.72 -15.13 14.08
N PHE A 42 -12.13 -13.96 13.84
CA PHE A 42 -12.36 -13.24 12.59
C PHE A 42 -11.79 -14.05 11.41
N PRO A 43 -12.53 -14.24 10.31
CA PRO A 43 -12.02 -15.01 9.16
C PRO A 43 -10.70 -14.43 8.66
N HIS A 44 -9.75 -15.31 8.35
CA HIS A 44 -8.58 -14.89 7.59
C HIS A 44 -9.04 -14.43 6.21
N TYR A 45 -8.55 -13.27 5.79
CA TYR A 45 -8.74 -12.74 4.44
C TYR A 45 -7.38 -12.60 3.77
N ARG A 46 -7.40 -12.53 2.45
CA ARG A 46 -6.23 -12.35 1.61
C ARG A 46 -6.44 -11.18 0.65
N TYR A 47 -5.42 -10.79 -0.11
CA TYR A 47 -5.54 -9.64 -1.00
C TYR A 47 -6.59 -9.88 -2.10
N HIS A 48 -6.78 -11.11 -2.58
CA HIS A 48 -7.89 -11.43 -3.50
C HIS A 48 -9.25 -11.08 -2.90
N ASP A 49 -9.49 -11.43 -1.62
CA ASP A 49 -10.75 -11.10 -0.94
C ASP A 49 -10.93 -9.58 -0.81
N MET A 50 -9.84 -8.85 -0.51
CA MET A 50 -9.87 -7.40 -0.39
C MET A 50 -10.19 -6.73 -1.72
N VAL A 51 -9.52 -7.14 -2.80
CA VAL A 51 -9.74 -6.63 -4.16
C VAL A 51 -11.17 -6.95 -4.63
N ASP A 52 -11.63 -8.18 -4.42
CA ASP A 52 -13.00 -8.59 -4.75
C ASP A 52 -14.05 -7.77 -3.98
N SER A 53 -13.84 -7.56 -2.68
CA SER A 53 -14.76 -6.78 -1.85
C SER A 53 -14.93 -5.35 -2.36
N VAL A 54 -13.83 -4.71 -2.79
CA VAL A 54 -13.86 -3.36 -3.35
C VAL A 54 -14.47 -3.37 -4.75
N HIS A 55 -14.21 -4.39 -5.57
CA HIS A 55 -14.86 -4.55 -6.88
C HIS A 55 -16.38 -4.63 -6.76
N ARG A 56 -16.87 -5.42 -5.81
CA ARG A 56 -18.31 -5.55 -5.55
C ARG A 56 -18.90 -4.26 -4.98
N LEU A 57 -18.20 -3.57 -4.08
CA LEU A 57 -18.62 -2.24 -3.63
C LEU A 57 -18.80 -1.27 -4.82
N VAL A 58 -17.81 -1.21 -5.72
CA VAL A 58 -17.81 -0.28 -6.86
C VAL A 58 -18.91 -0.63 -7.87
N THR A 59 -18.99 -1.90 -8.28
CA THR A 59 -19.88 -2.34 -9.37
C THR A 59 -21.29 -2.68 -8.90
N GLU A 60 -21.44 -3.36 -7.76
CA GLU A 60 -22.74 -3.75 -7.22
C GLU A 60 -23.33 -2.67 -6.29
N GLY A 61 -22.51 -2.05 -5.45
CA GLY A 61 -22.96 -1.04 -4.48
C GLY A 61 -23.17 0.32 -5.12
N LEU A 62 -22.12 0.87 -5.72
CA LEU A 62 -22.09 2.21 -6.30
C LEU A 62 -22.53 2.24 -7.77
N LYS A 63 -22.70 1.08 -8.40
CA LYS A 63 -23.13 0.93 -9.80
C LYS A 63 -22.22 1.62 -10.82
N VAL A 64 -20.92 1.67 -10.51
CA VAL A 64 -19.90 2.19 -11.43
C VAL A 64 -19.38 1.04 -12.30
N ALA A 65 -19.64 1.13 -13.61
CA ALA A 65 -19.27 0.07 -14.55
C ALA A 65 -17.83 0.14 -15.07
N HIS A 66 -17.23 1.33 -15.06
CA HIS A 66 -15.89 1.56 -15.59
C HIS A 66 -15.17 2.64 -14.78
N LEU A 67 -13.92 2.39 -14.42
CA LEU A 67 -13.07 3.30 -13.67
C LEU A 67 -12.11 4.03 -14.61
N ARG A 68 -12.01 5.34 -14.44
CA ARG A 68 -11.00 6.11 -15.15
C ARG A 68 -9.58 5.70 -14.76
N LEU A 69 -9.38 5.48 -13.46
CA LEU A 69 -8.06 5.22 -12.88
C LEU A 69 -8.23 4.41 -11.60
N VAL A 70 -7.38 3.40 -11.41
CA VAL A 70 -7.15 2.76 -10.10
C VAL A 70 -5.77 3.18 -9.61
N ILE A 71 -5.71 3.99 -8.56
CA ILE A 71 -4.45 4.51 -8.00
C ILE A 71 -4.27 4.06 -6.56
N GLY A 72 -3.07 3.58 -6.23
CA GLY A 72 -2.77 3.09 -4.88
C GLY A 72 -1.29 3.14 -4.54
N SER A 73 -0.98 3.15 -3.25
CA SER A 73 0.39 3.15 -2.73
C SER A 73 0.65 1.95 -1.81
N SER A 74 1.85 1.37 -1.87
CA SER A 74 2.25 0.21 -1.09
C SER A 74 1.24 -0.95 -1.23
N LEU A 75 0.48 -1.31 -0.19
CA LEU A 75 -0.63 -2.25 -0.28
C LEU A 75 -1.66 -1.86 -1.35
N GLY A 76 -2.00 -0.57 -1.47
CA GLY A 76 -2.90 -0.10 -2.52
C GLY A 76 -2.31 -0.24 -3.92
N CYS A 77 -0.98 -0.11 -4.08
CA CYS A 77 -0.30 -0.35 -5.34
C CYS A 77 -0.41 -1.83 -5.73
N MET A 78 -0.21 -2.73 -4.77
CA MET A 78 -0.40 -4.17 -4.95
C MET A 78 -1.83 -4.51 -5.36
N HIS A 79 -2.83 -3.90 -4.70
CA HIS A 79 -4.23 -4.06 -5.05
C HIS A 79 -4.55 -3.53 -6.46
N SER A 80 -3.93 -2.44 -6.91
CA SER A 80 -4.13 -1.94 -8.28
C SER A 80 -3.70 -2.95 -9.34
N PHE A 81 -2.58 -3.66 -9.13
CA PHE A 81 -2.16 -4.74 -10.03
C PHE A 81 -3.15 -5.91 -10.02
N MET A 82 -3.52 -6.39 -8.82
CA MET A 82 -4.48 -7.49 -8.70
C MET A 82 -5.85 -7.13 -9.28
N TRP A 83 -6.33 -5.90 -9.08
CA TRP A 83 -7.55 -5.40 -9.70
C TRP A 83 -7.48 -5.51 -11.22
N ALA A 84 -6.34 -5.12 -11.80
CA ALA A 84 -6.13 -5.14 -13.24
C ALA A 84 -6.04 -6.53 -13.84
N GLU A 85 -5.62 -7.52 -13.06
CA GLU A 85 -5.54 -8.92 -13.47
C GLU A 85 -6.89 -9.63 -13.33
N MET A 86 -7.57 -9.37 -12.21
CA MET A 86 -8.88 -9.96 -11.89
C MET A 86 -10.00 -9.38 -12.76
N TYR A 87 -9.93 -8.07 -13.03
CA TYR A 87 -10.97 -7.30 -13.73
C TYR A 87 -10.37 -6.42 -14.85
N PRO A 88 -9.77 -7.01 -15.90
CA PRO A 88 -8.98 -6.26 -16.88
C PRO A 88 -9.78 -5.27 -17.72
N ASP A 89 -11.09 -5.46 -17.87
CA ASP A 89 -11.95 -4.69 -18.77
C ASP A 89 -12.62 -3.46 -18.11
N VAL A 90 -12.43 -3.25 -16.80
CA VAL A 90 -13.22 -2.28 -16.03
C VAL A 90 -12.48 -0.98 -15.71
N MET A 91 -11.31 -0.73 -16.31
CA MET A 91 -10.61 0.56 -16.15
C MET A 91 -9.70 0.95 -17.32
N ASP A 92 -9.44 2.26 -17.45
CA ASP A 92 -8.51 2.78 -18.47
C ASP A 92 -7.04 2.65 -18.07
N GLY A 93 -6.73 2.83 -16.78
CA GLY A 93 -5.36 2.87 -16.29
C GLY A 93 -5.22 2.53 -14.81
N ILE A 94 -4.01 2.11 -14.44
CA ILE A 94 -3.60 1.97 -13.04
C ILE A 94 -2.33 2.78 -12.76
N VAL A 95 -2.26 3.36 -11.57
CA VAL A 95 -1.05 4.00 -11.03
C VAL A 95 -0.68 3.34 -9.73
N GLY A 96 0.46 2.66 -9.72
CA GLY A 96 1.06 2.07 -8.53
C GLY A 96 2.19 2.96 -7.99
N LEU A 97 2.21 3.18 -6.68
CA LEU A 97 3.29 3.86 -5.97
C LEU A 97 3.94 2.92 -4.96
N SER A 98 5.27 2.80 -4.95
CA SER A 98 6.02 2.08 -3.91
C SER A 98 5.61 0.61 -3.73
N CYS A 99 5.58 -0.18 -4.81
CA CYS A 99 5.44 -1.63 -4.73
C CYS A 99 6.22 -2.35 -5.84
N GLN A 100 6.17 -3.69 -5.85
CA GLN A 100 6.70 -4.51 -6.94
C GLN A 100 5.62 -5.49 -7.42
N PRO A 101 5.41 -5.65 -8.73
CA PRO A 101 4.44 -6.60 -9.28
C PRO A 101 5.05 -8.01 -9.36
N VAL A 102 5.56 -8.50 -8.24
CA VAL A 102 6.14 -9.85 -8.10
C VAL A 102 5.75 -10.44 -6.73
N GLU A 103 5.92 -11.74 -6.58
CA GLU A 103 5.72 -12.41 -5.29
C GLU A 103 6.50 -11.73 -4.16
N ILE A 104 5.84 -11.49 -3.03
CA ILE A 104 6.54 -11.02 -1.83
C ILE A 104 7.45 -12.12 -1.31
N SER A 105 8.75 -11.91 -1.47
CA SER A 105 9.78 -12.87 -1.08
C SER A 105 10.97 -12.16 -0.42
N GLY A 106 12.03 -12.91 -0.14
CA GLY A 106 13.30 -12.37 0.38
C GLY A 106 13.15 -11.59 1.68
N ARG A 107 13.89 -10.48 1.82
CA ARG A 107 13.87 -9.63 3.02
C ARG A 107 12.45 -9.16 3.36
N ASN A 108 11.64 -8.83 2.35
CA ASN A 108 10.29 -8.32 2.54
C ASN A 108 9.42 -9.37 3.25
N TRP A 109 9.40 -10.60 2.74
CA TRP A 109 8.66 -11.71 3.36
C TRP A 109 9.20 -12.08 4.74
N ILE A 110 10.53 -12.21 4.89
CA ILE A 110 11.15 -12.58 6.18
C ILE A 110 10.77 -11.58 7.28
N MET A 111 10.79 -10.28 6.98
CA MET A 111 10.43 -9.26 7.97
C MET A 111 8.95 -9.28 8.33
N ARG A 112 8.06 -9.53 7.37
CA ARG A 112 6.63 -9.71 7.63
C ARG A 112 6.38 -10.94 8.48
N ARG A 113 7.01 -12.07 8.15
CA ARG A 113 6.92 -13.29 8.94
C ARG A 113 7.40 -13.05 10.37
N ALA A 114 8.54 -12.40 10.55
CA ALA A 114 9.04 -12.06 11.88
C ALA A 114 8.06 -11.18 12.69
N ALA A 115 7.40 -10.21 12.05
CA ALA A 115 6.40 -9.37 12.70
C ALA A 115 5.14 -10.16 13.11
N ALA A 116 4.67 -11.08 12.25
CA ALA A 116 3.56 -11.98 12.58
C ALA A 116 3.93 -12.92 13.75
N GLU A 117 5.13 -13.49 13.74
CA GLU A 117 5.60 -14.37 14.80
C GLU A 117 5.75 -13.64 16.14
N ALA A 118 6.18 -12.38 16.12
CA ALA A 118 6.27 -11.55 17.33
C ALA A 118 4.90 -11.35 18.00
N ILE A 119 3.82 -11.29 17.23
CA ILE A 119 2.45 -11.22 17.77
C ILE A 119 2.00 -12.60 18.26
N ARG A 120 2.16 -13.65 17.43
CA ARG A 120 1.73 -15.02 17.77
C ARG A 120 2.40 -15.57 19.03
N HIS A 121 3.64 -15.15 19.28
CA HIS A 121 4.44 -15.56 20.44
C HIS A 121 4.49 -14.51 21.56
N ASP A 122 3.72 -13.43 21.45
CA ASP A 122 3.51 -12.53 22.57
C ASP A 122 2.71 -13.28 23.65
N PRO A 123 3.22 -13.41 24.90
CA PRO A 123 2.55 -14.16 25.96
C PRO A 123 1.14 -13.64 26.27
N ASP A 124 0.87 -12.37 25.96
CA ASP A 124 -0.43 -11.74 26.19
C ASP A 124 -1.43 -12.02 25.05
N TRP A 125 -1.00 -12.55 23.89
CA TRP A 125 -1.86 -12.69 22.70
C TRP A 125 -2.98 -13.73 22.86
N ASN A 126 -2.83 -14.75 23.71
CA ASN A 126 -3.90 -15.70 24.02
C ASN A 126 -4.66 -16.25 22.79
N ASN A 127 -3.94 -16.66 21.73
CA ASN A 127 -4.52 -17.09 20.45
C ASN A 127 -5.55 -16.10 19.86
N GLY A 128 -5.25 -14.81 19.99
CA GLY A 128 -6.12 -13.72 19.55
C GLY A 128 -7.31 -13.45 20.46
N ASN A 129 -7.50 -14.19 21.56
CA ASN A 129 -8.64 -14.04 22.48
C ASN A 129 -8.26 -13.25 23.75
N TYR A 130 -7.41 -12.24 23.62
CA TYR A 130 -6.98 -11.39 24.72
C TYR A 130 -8.07 -10.40 25.18
N ASP A 131 -8.06 -10.03 26.45
CA ASP A 131 -8.94 -8.97 27.02
C ASP A 131 -8.26 -7.60 27.06
N LYS A 132 -6.92 -7.59 27.11
CA LYS A 132 -6.07 -6.41 27.00
C LYS A 132 -5.12 -6.63 25.85
N ASN A 133 -4.87 -5.58 25.06
CA ASN A 133 -4.00 -5.70 23.90
C ASN A 133 -2.59 -6.15 24.31
N PRO A 134 -1.95 -7.08 23.57
CA PRO A 134 -0.59 -7.54 23.86
C PRO A 134 0.44 -6.42 23.89
N THR A 135 1.44 -6.58 24.76
CA THR A 135 2.34 -5.46 25.11
C THR A 135 3.80 -5.64 24.71
N HIS A 136 4.22 -6.83 24.27
CA HIS A 136 5.62 -7.10 23.94
C HIS A 136 5.91 -6.90 22.45
N TYR A 137 5.01 -7.30 21.56
CA TYR A 137 5.22 -7.18 20.11
C TYR A 137 5.44 -5.74 19.63
N ILE A 138 4.91 -4.76 20.38
CA ILE A 138 4.95 -3.33 20.03
C ILE A 138 6.39 -2.80 19.92
N TYR A 139 7.35 -3.37 20.66
CA TYR A 139 8.74 -2.95 20.64
C TYR A 139 9.44 -3.36 19.33
N SER A 140 9.30 -4.63 18.93
CA SER A 140 9.80 -5.09 17.63
C SER A 140 9.05 -4.46 16.46
N ALA A 141 7.73 -4.25 16.60
CA ALA A 141 6.93 -3.57 15.60
C ALA A 141 7.39 -2.10 15.43
N ALA A 142 7.76 -1.42 16.52
CA ALA A 142 8.31 -0.07 16.46
C ALA A 142 9.61 -0.03 15.67
N ALA A 143 10.57 -0.89 16.00
CA ALA A 143 11.83 -0.99 15.26
C ALA A 143 11.60 -1.31 13.77
N GLY A 144 10.77 -2.32 13.47
CA GLY A 144 10.46 -2.72 12.09
C GLY A 144 9.78 -1.62 11.28
N SER A 145 8.98 -0.76 11.92
CA SER A 145 8.26 0.33 11.24
C SER A 145 9.13 1.50 10.80
N PHE A 146 10.40 1.56 11.23
CA PHE A 146 11.38 2.53 10.71
C PHE A 146 12.14 2.00 9.50
N MET A 147 12.19 0.67 9.31
CA MET A 147 12.99 0.06 8.25
C MET A 147 12.66 0.59 6.85
N PRO A 148 11.39 0.79 6.45
CA PRO A 148 11.08 1.30 5.11
C PRO A 148 11.43 2.78 4.87
N GLU A 149 11.75 3.55 5.92
CA GLU A 149 12.13 4.97 5.78
C GLU A 149 13.58 5.11 5.29
N SER A 150 13.89 6.24 4.66
CA SER A 150 15.27 6.57 4.29
C SER A 150 16.17 6.68 5.52
N ALA A 151 17.36 6.08 5.44
CA ALA A 151 18.38 6.20 6.48
C ALA A 151 18.78 7.67 6.73
N ALA A 152 18.84 8.48 5.67
CA ALA A 152 19.14 9.91 5.78
C ALA A 152 18.03 10.65 6.55
N ARG A 153 16.76 10.38 6.22
CA ARG A 153 15.61 11.00 6.89
C ARG A 153 15.51 10.59 8.37
N ILE A 154 15.76 9.33 8.69
CA ILE A 154 15.86 8.88 10.09
C ILE A 154 16.99 9.64 10.82
N GLN A 155 18.16 9.78 10.21
CA GLN A 155 19.30 10.49 10.80
C GLN A 155 19.01 11.98 11.06
N GLU A 156 18.24 12.62 10.18
CA GLU A 156 17.78 14.01 10.32
C GLU A 156 16.74 14.17 11.45
N MET A 157 15.79 13.24 11.57
CA MET A 157 14.80 13.25 12.67
C MET A 157 15.43 12.92 14.03
N ALA A 158 16.47 12.08 14.04
CA ALA A 158 17.13 11.58 15.23
C ALA A 158 18.67 11.80 15.18
N PRO A 159 19.16 13.06 15.20
CA PRO A 159 20.60 13.36 15.04
C PRO A 159 21.45 12.98 16.26
N THR A 160 20.83 12.54 17.36
CA THR A 160 21.49 12.17 18.61
C THR A 160 20.82 10.93 19.20
N ARG A 161 21.51 10.22 20.09
CA ARG A 161 20.94 9.07 20.81
C ARG A 161 19.64 9.43 21.53
N ALA A 162 19.62 10.54 22.28
CA ALA A 162 18.42 10.99 22.98
C ALA A 162 17.26 11.34 22.03
N ALA A 163 17.54 11.81 20.82
CA ALA A 163 16.50 12.04 19.81
C ALA A 163 16.00 10.71 19.21
N ALA A 164 16.89 9.74 19.00
CA ALA A 164 16.53 8.40 18.55
C ALA A 164 15.65 7.66 19.58
N ASP A 165 16.01 7.74 20.87
CA ASP A 165 15.23 7.14 21.95
C ASP A 165 13.81 7.74 21.99
N ARG A 166 13.69 9.07 21.92
CA ARG A 166 12.38 9.74 21.84
C ARG A 166 11.56 9.31 20.62
N LEU A 167 12.19 9.28 19.44
CA LEU A 167 11.51 8.87 18.21
C LEU A 167 11.00 7.42 18.30
N TYR A 168 11.79 6.53 18.90
CA TYR A 168 11.41 5.15 19.15
C TYR A 168 10.27 5.04 20.18
N ASP A 169 10.35 5.74 21.30
CA ASP A 169 9.32 5.73 22.34
C ASP A 169 7.98 6.26 21.81
N GLU A 170 8.01 7.33 21.01
CA GLU A 170 6.83 7.86 20.31
C GLU A 170 6.23 6.81 19.36
N ARG A 171 7.08 6.04 18.68
CA ARG A 171 6.64 4.95 17.79
C ARG A 171 6.00 3.80 18.55
N VAL A 172 6.59 3.38 19.67
CA VAL A 172 6.04 2.37 20.58
C VAL A 172 4.67 2.83 21.08
N ALA A 173 4.57 4.06 21.59
CA ALA A 173 3.32 4.61 22.10
C ALA A 173 2.24 4.72 21.02
N ARG A 174 2.62 4.96 19.76
CA ARG A 174 1.68 4.97 18.63
C ARG A 174 1.19 3.57 18.30
N ILE A 175 2.06 2.57 18.25
CA ILE A 175 1.70 1.18 17.93
C ILE A 175 0.83 0.58 19.04
N ALA A 176 1.09 0.92 20.30
CA ALA A 176 0.30 0.48 21.45
C ALA A 176 -1.18 0.90 21.40
N LYS A 177 -1.55 1.89 20.57
CA LYS A 177 -2.94 2.32 20.35
C LYS A 177 -3.69 1.44 19.35
N GLY A 178 -2.98 0.64 18.56
CA GLY A 178 -3.59 -0.31 17.62
C GLY A 178 -4.03 -1.60 18.31
N ASP A 179 -4.53 -2.54 17.51
CA ASP A 179 -4.92 -3.87 17.96
C ASP A 179 -3.99 -4.93 17.35
N ALA A 180 -3.61 -5.94 18.14
CA ALA A 180 -2.68 -6.98 17.72
C ALA A 180 -3.28 -7.91 16.65
N ASN A 181 -4.56 -8.27 16.75
CA ASN A 181 -5.23 -9.08 15.73
C ASN A 181 -5.38 -8.29 14.43
N ASP A 182 -5.84 -7.04 14.47
CA ASP A 182 -5.92 -6.21 13.26
C ASP A 182 -4.56 -6.11 12.55
N SER A 183 -3.47 -6.01 13.33
CA SER A 183 -2.11 -5.99 12.81
C SER A 183 -1.70 -7.33 12.19
N LEU A 184 -1.94 -8.45 12.90
CA LEU A 184 -1.57 -9.79 12.45
C LEU A 184 -2.32 -10.17 11.16
N TRP A 185 -3.63 -9.95 11.12
CA TRP A 185 -4.45 -10.24 9.94
C TRP A 185 -3.96 -9.44 8.73
N ALA A 186 -3.66 -8.16 8.91
CA ALA A 186 -3.15 -7.32 7.83
C ALA A 186 -1.71 -7.65 7.39
N ILE A 187 -0.89 -8.25 8.26
CA ILE A 187 0.44 -8.74 7.88
C ILE A 187 0.31 -9.99 7.02
N GLU A 188 -0.58 -10.91 7.40
CA GLU A 188 -0.76 -12.22 6.75
C GLU A 188 -1.63 -12.15 5.48
N SER A 189 -2.43 -11.09 5.31
CA SER A 189 -3.31 -10.97 4.15
C SER A 189 -2.58 -10.90 2.82
N ILE A 190 -1.27 -10.64 2.81
CA ILE A 190 -0.43 -10.54 1.62
C ILE A 190 0.04 -11.90 1.06
N GLU A 191 -0.22 -13.00 1.78
CA GLU A 191 0.30 -14.34 1.46
C GLU A 191 -0.03 -14.85 0.05
N ASP A 192 -1.09 -14.33 -0.56
CA ASP A 192 -1.53 -14.68 -1.91
C ASP A 192 -1.08 -13.68 -2.99
N TYR A 193 -0.28 -12.67 -2.63
CA TYR A 193 0.22 -11.67 -3.57
C TYR A 193 1.38 -12.23 -4.40
N SER A 194 1.06 -12.63 -5.64
CA SER A 194 2.03 -13.05 -6.65
C SER A 194 1.52 -12.72 -8.06
N PRO A 195 1.45 -11.44 -8.45
CA PRO A 195 0.83 -11.00 -9.70
C PRO A 195 1.64 -11.35 -10.96
N GLU A 196 2.95 -11.57 -10.84
CA GLU A 196 3.88 -11.73 -11.98
C GLU A 196 3.40 -12.64 -13.12
N PRO A 197 2.79 -13.82 -12.87
CA PRO A 197 2.29 -14.69 -13.93
C PRO A 197 1.13 -14.11 -14.75
N ASP A 198 0.32 -13.23 -14.16
CA ASP A 198 -0.89 -12.68 -14.76
C ASP A 198 -0.71 -11.28 -15.35
N LEU A 199 0.46 -10.65 -15.19
CA LEU A 199 0.77 -9.33 -15.76
C LEU A 199 0.45 -9.18 -17.26
N PRO A 200 0.68 -10.18 -18.15
CA PRO A 200 0.29 -10.07 -19.55
C PRO A 200 -1.22 -9.94 -19.80
N ARG A 201 -2.07 -10.23 -18.81
CA ARG A 201 -3.53 -10.11 -18.92
C ARG A 201 -4.03 -8.69 -18.69
N ILE A 202 -3.19 -7.82 -18.10
CA ILE A 202 -3.54 -6.43 -17.85
C ILE A 202 -3.76 -5.71 -19.19
N GLN A 203 -4.98 -5.22 -19.41
CA GLN A 203 -5.35 -4.45 -20.60
C GLN A 203 -5.22 -2.94 -20.40
N ALA A 204 -5.37 -2.47 -19.16
CA ALA A 204 -5.23 -1.07 -18.81
C ALA A 204 -3.79 -0.57 -18.99
N LYS A 205 -3.62 0.73 -19.19
CA LYS A 205 -2.28 1.34 -19.14
C LYS A 205 -1.75 1.30 -17.71
N VAL A 206 -0.46 1.07 -17.55
CA VAL A 206 0.15 0.94 -16.22
C VAL A 206 1.24 1.99 -16.03
N LEU A 207 1.17 2.74 -14.95
CA LEU A 207 2.28 3.51 -14.43
C LEU A 207 2.69 2.96 -13.07
N LEU A 208 3.94 2.54 -12.92
CA LEU A 208 4.52 2.20 -11.63
C LEU A 208 5.62 3.20 -11.28
N ILE A 209 5.54 3.79 -10.09
CA ILE A 209 6.50 4.77 -9.60
C ILE A 209 7.12 4.25 -8.30
N ASN A 210 8.42 4.01 -8.31
CA ASN A 210 9.21 3.70 -7.11
C ASN A 210 10.32 4.74 -6.91
N THR A 211 11.01 4.66 -5.78
CA THR A 211 12.16 5.48 -5.44
C THR A 211 13.37 4.61 -5.19
N VAL A 212 14.57 5.11 -5.52
CA VAL A 212 15.82 4.35 -5.38
C VAL A 212 16.09 3.93 -3.92
N GLU A 213 15.62 4.72 -2.95
CA GLU A 213 15.80 4.47 -1.53
C GLU A 213 14.76 3.50 -0.93
N ASP A 214 13.81 3.01 -1.71
CA ASP A 214 12.76 2.11 -1.22
C ASP A 214 13.33 0.72 -0.92
N VAL A 215 13.77 0.52 0.32
CA VAL A 215 14.30 -0.77 0.78
C VAL A 215 13.23 -1.86 0.87
N ALA A 216 11.93 -1.54 0.85
CA ALA A 216 10.90 -2.56 0.72
C ALA A 216 10.82 -3.09 -0.72
N ASN A 217 11.23 -2.26 -1.69
CA ASN A 217 11.17 -2.51 -3.13
C ASN A 217 12.53 -2.20 -3.82
N PRO A 218 13.63 -2.84 -3.40
CA PRO A 218 14.98 -2.49 -3.83
C PRO A 218 15.17 -2.59 -5.35
N PRO A 219 15.62 -1.52 -6.04
CA PRO A 219 15.82 -1.54 -7.49
C PRO A 219 16.96 -2.46 -7.93
N GLU A 220 17.95 -2.73 -7.08
CA GLU A 220 19.11 -3.58 -7.41
C GLU A 220 18.77 -5.05 -7.67
N LEU A 221 17.53 -5.48 -7.42
CA LEU A 221 17.06 -6.82 -7.74
C LEU A 221 16.55 -6.94 -9.18
N ASP A 222 16.41 -5.82 -9.91
CA ASP A 222 15.84 -5.74 -11.26
C ASP A 222 14.43 -6.37 -11.41
N THR A 223 13.75 -6.69 -10.30
CA THR A 223 12.47 -7.42 -10.29
C THR A 223 11.38 -6.63 -10.97
N VAL A 224 11.28 -5.34 -10.66
CA VAL A 224 10.28 -4.43 -11.22
C VAL A 224 10.50 -4.21 -12.70
N GLU A 225 11.73 -3.92 -13.11
CA GLU A 225 12.06 -3.69 -14.53
C GLU A 225 11.80 -4.94 -15.37
N ARG A 226 12.10 -6.12 -14.84
CA ARG A 226 11.83 -7.40 -15.49
C ARG A 226 10.33 -7.66 -15.60
N ALA A 227 9.58 -7.51 -14.50
CA ALA A 227 8.14 -7.77 -14.47
C ALA A 227 7.36 -6.80 -15.36
N MET A 228 7.70 -5.50 -15.35
CA MET A 228 7.01 -4.48 -16.14
C MET A 228 7.13 -4.70 -17.66
N LYS A 229 8.12 -5.46 -18.15
CA LYS A 229 8.24 -5.85 -19.57
C LYS A 229 7.13 -6.80 -20.03
N ALA A 230 6.46 -7.50 -19.10
CA ALA A 230 5.34 -8.38 -19.41
C ALA A 230 4.03 -7.62 -19.68
N ILE A 231 3.96 -6.35 -19.29
CA ILE A 231 2.77 -5.51 -19.42
C ILE A 231 2.80 -4.79 -20.77
N HIS A 232 1.70 -4.88 -21.52
CA HIS A 232 1.62 -4.33 -22.88
C HIS A 232 1.83 -2.81 -22.93
N GLU A 233 1.10 -2.05 -22.11
CA GLU A 233 1.22 -0.59 -21.99
C GLU A 233 1.78 -0.18 -20.61
N GLY A 234 2.94 -0.72 -20.25
CA GLY A 234 3.63 -0.45 -18.98
C GLY A 234 4.66 0.69 -19.06
N ARG A 235 4.61 1.61 -18.10
CA ARG A 235 5.66 2.60 -17.83
C ARG A 235 6.15 2.46 -16.39
N TYR A 236 7.45 2.28 -16.24
CA TYR A 236 8.11 2.31 -14.94
C TYR A 236 8.90 3.61 -14.76
N VAL A 237 8.77 4.24 -13.60
CA VAL A 237 9.52 5.42 -13.19
C VAL A 237 10.25 5.09 -11.89
N LEU A 238 11.56 5.24 -11.90
CA LEU A 238 12.41 5.16 -10.72
C LEU A 238 12.90 6.56 -10.37
N ILE A 239 12.36 7.13 -9.29
CA ILE A 239 12.73 8.46 -8.82
C ILE A 239 14.10 8.36 -8.13
N PRO A 240 15.09 9.16 -8.56
CA PRO A 240 16.41 9.16 -7.94
C PRO A 240 16.34 9.73 -6.51
N TYR A 241 17.37 9.44 -5.72
CA TYR A 241 17.58 10.05 -4.41
C TYR A 241 17.48 11.58 -4.48
N GLY A 242 16.86 12.20 -3.49
CA GLY A 242 16.90 13.64 -3.30
C GLY A 242 16.49 14.10 -1.90
N ASP A 243 16.55 15.40 -1.68
CA ASP A 243 16.23 15.99 -0.37
C ASP A 243 14.74 15.88 0.00
N ARG A 244 13.90 15.51 -0.97
CA ARG A 244 12.44 15.35 -0.82
C ARG A 244 11.98 13.88 -0.85
N THR A 245 12.90 12.93 -0.98
CA THR A 245 12.57 11.49 -0.94
C THR A 245 12.65 10.96 0.49
N HIS A 246 11.83 9.96 0.78
CA HIS A 246 11.57 9.39 2.11
C HIS A 246 11.54 7.86 2.06
N GLY A 247 12.52 7.25 1.38
CA GLY A 247 12.54 5.79 1.18
C GLY A 247 11.23 5.29 0.58
N HIS A 248 10.68 4.24 1.17
CA HIS A 248 9.35 3.70 0.84
C HIS A 248 8.25 4.76 0.98
N PHE A 249 8.32 5.63 1.99
CA PHE A 249 7.29 6.60 2.34
C PHE A 249 7.23 7.83 1.41
N THR A 250 8.08 7.89 0.38
CA THR A 250 8.03 8.96 -0.63
C THR A 250 6.65 9.10 -1.29
N HIS A 251 5.86 8.02 -1.35
CA HIS A 251 4.50 8.06 -1.90
C HIS A 251 3.56 9.04 -1.15
N TYR A 252 3.85 9.40 0.11
CA TYR A 252 3.08 10.44 0.83
C TYR A 252 3.34 11.87 0.35
N TYR A 253 4.37 12.09 -0.48
CA TYR A 253 4.83 13.40 -0.91
C TYR A 253 4.47 13.63 -2.38
N ALA A 254 3.20 13.94 -2.65
CA ALA A 254 2.68 14.13 -4.02
C ALA A 254 3.53 15.05 -4.89
N ALA A 255 4.06 16.15 -4.36
CA ALA A 255 4.92 17.06 -5.12
C ALA A 255 6.13 16.38 -5.80
N VAL A 256 6.58 15.22 -5.31
CA VAL A 256 7.67 14.44 -5.89
C VAL A 256 7.23 13.64 -7.12
N TRP A 257 6.03 13.06 -7.09
CA TRP A 257 5.57 12.11 -8.11
C TRP A 257 4.39 12.60 -8.97
N LYS A 258 3.70 13.65 -8.55
CA LYS A 258 2.54 14.27 -9.22
C LYS A 258 2.79 14.59 -10.70
N PRO A 259 3.96 15.11 -11.12
CA PRO A 259 4.21 15.37 -12.54
C PRO A 259 4.09 14.11 -13.43
N TYR A 260 4.46 12.93 -12.91
CA TYR A 260 4.33 11.67 -13.63
C TYR A 260 2.87 11.22 -13.71
N LEU A 261 2.08 11.42 -12.64
CA LEU A 261 0.63 11.17 -12.67
C LEU A 261 -0.05 12.06 -13.73
N VAL A 262 0.24 13.36 -13.75
CA VAL A 262 -0.33 14.31 -14.73
C VAL A 262 -0.01 13.84 -16.15
N SER A 263 1.27 13.58 -16.44
CA SER A 263 1.70 13.10 -17.75
C SER A 263 1.04 11.78 -18.15
N PHE A 264 0.82 10.86 -17.20
CA PHE A 264 0.15 9.60 -17.48
C PHE A 264 -1.35 9.77 -17.76
N MET A 265 -2.03 10.62 -16.99
CA MET A 265 -3.46 10.90 -17.17
C MET A 265 -3.78 11.46 -18.57
N GLU A 266 -2.85 12.22 -19.16
CA GLU A 266 -2.96 12.71 -20.54
C GLU A 266 -2.97 11.56 -21.56
N THR A 267 -2.28 10.45 -21.28
CA THR A 267 -2.19 9.29 -22.19
C THR A 267 -3.44 8.43 -22.21
N LEU A 268 -4.31 8.58 -21.21
CA LEU A 268 -5.54 7.81 -21.08
C LEU A 268 -6.66 8.36 -21.98
N GLY A 269 -6.42 9.42 -22.76
CA GLY A 269 -7.41 10.02 -23.67
C GLY A 269 -8.41 10.95 -22.95
N PRO A 270 -9.41 11.52 -23.65
CA PRO A 270 -10.40 12.37 -23.02
C PRO A 270 -11.33 11.57 -22.10
N THR A 271 -11.78 12.17 -21.00
CA THR A 271 -12.86 11.60 -20.17
C THR A 271 -14.08 11.40 -21.06
N ALA A 272 -14.62 10.18 -21.12
CA ALA A 272 -15.86 9.95 -21.84
C ALA A 272 -16.92 10.93 -21.33
N THR A 273 -17.52 11.71 -22.23
CA THR A 273 -18.64 12.57 -21.87
C THR A 273 -19.74 11.68 -21.33
N ALA A 274 -20.23 12.00 -20.12
CA ALA A 274 -21.29 11.26 -19.47
C ALA A 274 -22.45 11.05 -20.46
N ARG A 275 -22.83 9.78 -20.68
CA ARG A 275 -24.06 9.40 -21.37
C ARG A 275 -25.21 9.37 -20.36
#